data_AF-A0A3D6C984-F1
#
_entry.id   AF-A0A3D6C984-F1
#
_cell.length_a   1.000
_cell.length_b   1.000
_cell.length_c   1.000
_cell.angle_alpha   90.00
_cell.angle_beta   90.00
_cell.angle_gamma   90.00
#
_symmetry.space_group_name_H-M   'P 1'
#
loop_
_entity.id
_entity.type
_entity.pdbx_description
1 polymer ?
#
loop_
_entity_poly.entity_id
_entity_poly.type
_entity_poly.pdbx_seq_one_letter_code
_entity_poly.pdbx_strand_id
1 'polypeptide(L)'
;MECSCAINGCCDEDTYEESEEKILIHKSPSVIIKCGECGEVIPVGSEFEWYRGYYDDDAHVHHTCMDCLSLRHHFFENWTFDRIWDDFYQHMDDCDWQVPESCLSKVSTKVRAQICECIEKEWEIETA
;
A
#
# COMPACT_ATOMS: atom_id res chain seq x y z
N MET A 1 6.85 20.30 -11.90
CA MET A 1 5.38 20.29 -11.72
C MET A 1 5.18 19.80 -10.30
N GLU A 2 4.33 20.43 -9.46
CA GLU A 2 4.18 19.94 -8.08
C GLU A 2 3.38 18.64 -8.10
N CYS A 3 4.00 17.52 -7.71
CA CYS A 3 3.33 16.24 -7.59
C CYS A 3 2.32 16.29 -6.42
N SER A 4 1.14 15.69 -6.59
CA SER A 4 0.09 15.70 -5.57
C SER A 4 0.23 14.48 -4.64
N CYS A 5 -0.39 14.52 -3.46
CA CYS A 5 -0.50 13.32 -2.61
C CYS A 5 -1.64 12.38 -3.06
N ALA A 6 -2.22 12.58 -4.24
CA ALA A 6 -3.44 11.90 -4.68
C ALA A 6 -3.15 11.07 -5.92
N ILE A 7 -2.76 9.82 -5.67
CA ILE A 7 -2.55 8.78 -6.68
C ILE A 7 -3.91 8.18 -7.00
N ASN A 8 -4.29 8.27 -8.28
CA ASN A 8 -5.40 7.51 -8.80
C ASN A 8 -4.86 6.14 -9.22
N GLY A 9 -5.11 5.11 -8.41
CA GLY A 9 -4.88 3.73 -8.83
C GLY A 9 -5.72 3.38 -10.05
N CYS A 10 -5.26 2.42 -10.84
CA CYS A 10 -5.99 1.86 -11.99
C CYS A 10 -7.18 0.98 -11.55
N CYS A 11 -8.07 1.52 -10.71
CA CYS A 11 -9.35 0.91 -10.42
C CYS A 11 -10.23 1.06 -11.67
N ASP A 12 -10.18 0.08 -12.57
CA ASP A 12 -11.30 -0.16 -13.49
C ASP A 12 -12.56 -0.31 -12.62
N GLU A 13 -13.72 0.21 -13.04
CA GLU A 13 -14.98 0.38 -12.27
C GLU A 13 -15.58 -0.91 -11.63
N ASP A 14 -14.84 -2.01 -11.66
CA ASP A 14 -15.15 -3.31 -11.11
C ASP A 14 -15.07 -3.32 -9.58
N THR A 15 -16.10 -2.80 -8.93
CA THR A 15 -16.29 -2.91 -7.49
C THR A 15 -16.77 -4.31 -7.09
N TYR A 16 -16.19 -4.88 -6.03
CA TYR A 16 -16.68 -6.11 -5.40
C TYR A 16 -18.18 -6.00 -5.06
N GLU A 17 -18.98 -6.99 -5.47
CA GLU A 17 -20.45 -6.97 -5.31
C GLU A 17 -20.89 -6.98 -3.83
N GLU A 18 -20.14 -7.71 -3.01
CA GLU A 18 -20.27 -7.74 -1.56
C GLU A 18 -18.87 -7.71 -0.95
N SER A 19 -18.63 -6.82 0.01
CA SER A 19 -17.35 -6.73 0.71
C SER A 19 -17.49 -6.51 2.21
N GLU A 20 -16.52 -7.01 2.95
CA GLU A 20 -16.37 -6.83 4.39
C GLU A 20 -14.93 -6.45 4.73
N GLU A 21 -14.76 -5.35 5.46
CA GLU A 21 -13.48 -4.83 5.93
C GLU A 21 -13.45 -4.77 7.45
N LYS A 22 -12.36 -5.25 8.05
CA LYS A 22 -12.15 -5.23 9.51
C LYS A 22 -10.68 -5.02 9.86
N ILE A 23 -10.43 -4.25 10.92
CA ILE A 23 -9.13 -4.29 11.60
C ILE A 23 -9.13 -5.45 12.61
N LEU A 24 -8.19 -6.38 12.44
CA LEU A 24 -8.01 -7.56 13.28
C LEU A 24 -6.63 -7.57 13.91
N ILE A 25 -6.48 -8.32 15.00
CA ILE A 25 -5.19 -8.58 15.65
C ILE A 25 -4.75 -10.00 15.30
N HIS A 26 -3.49 -10.18 14.92
CA HIS A 26 -2.95 -11.51 14.64
C HIS A 26 -2.76 -12.31 15.94
N LYS A 27 -3.60 -13.32 16.19
CA LYS A 27 -3.66 -14.00 17.51
C LYS A 27 -2.81 -15.27 17.64
N SER A 28 -2.44 -15.93 16.55
CA SER A 28 -1.92 -17.30 16.60
C SER A 28 -0.62 -17.46 15.82
N PRO A 29 0.50 -17.87 16.45
CA PRO A 29 1.77 -18.12 15.74
C PRO A 29 1.70 -19.31 14.76
N SER A 30 0.67 -20.16 14.86
CA SER A 30 0.50 -21.31 13.98
C SER A 30 -0.07 -20.95 12.60
N VAL A 31 -0.53 -19.70 12.42
CA VAL A 31 -1.07 -19.20 11.14
C VAL A 31 -0.13 -18.12 10.65
N ILE A 32 0.44 -18.30 9.46
CA ILE A 32 1.27 -17.26 8.85
C ILE A 32 0.35 -16.34 8.07
N ILE A 33 0.31 -15.06 8.45
CA ILE A 33 -0.41 -14.02 7.69
C ILE A 33 0.63 -13.16 6.99
N LYS A 34 0.49 -12.99 5.68
CA LYS A 34 1.33 -12.10 4.87
C LYS A 34 0.52 -10.90 4.43
N CYS A 35 1.14 -9.74 4.41
CA CYS A 35 0.58 -8.57 3.76
C CYS A 35 0.53 -8.82 2.24
N GLY A 36 -0.61 -8.57 1.60
CA GLY A 36 -0.76 -8.64 0.14
C GLY A 36 0.14 -7.61 -0.57
N GLU A 37 0.22 -6.41 0.00
CA GLU A 37 0.96 -5.29 -0.60
C GLU A 37 2.49 -5.41 -0.55
N CYS A 38 3.08 -5.63 0.64
CA CYS A 38 4.54 -5.71 0.79
C CYS A 38 5.08 -7.14 0.85
N GLY A 39 4.22 -8.16 0.88
CA GLY A 39 4.61 -9.58 0.98
C GLY A 39 5.20 -10.01 2.33
N GLU A 40 5.46 -9.07 3.24
CA GLU A 40 6.04 -9.37 4.55
C GLU A 40 5.06 -10.14 5.47
N VAL A 41 5.62 -10.92 6.38
CA VAL A 41 4.84 -11.63 7.41
C VAL A 41 4.40 -10.62 8.47
N ILE A 42 3.09 -10.57 8.74
CA ILE A 42 2.52 -9.77 9.82
C ILE A 42 2.83 -10.48 11.16
N PRO A 43 3.47 -9.81 12.14
CA PRO A 43 3.81 -10.43 13.41
C PRO A 43 2.60 -10.77 14.29
N VAL A 44 2.71 -11.80 15.12
CA VAL A 44 1.69 -12.12 16.14
C VAL A 44 1.58 -10.96 17.12
N GLY A 45 0.35 -10.56 17.42
CA GLY A 45 0.03 -9.41 18.26
C GLY A 45 -0.10 -8.10 17.50
N SER A 46 0.31 -8.04 16.22
CA SER A 46 0.13 -6.85 15.39
C SER A 46 -1.29 -6.75 14.83
N GLU A 47 -1.73 -5.51 14.66
CA GLU A 47 -2.95 -5.19 13.91
C GLU A 47 -2.71 -5.32 12.40
N PHE A 48 -3.77 -5.66 11.68
CA PHE A 48 -3.81 -5.66 10.22
C PHE A 48 -5.26 -5.48 9.77
N GLU A 49 -5.42 -4.96 8.56
CA GLU A 49 -6.70 -5.00 7.88
C GLU A 49 -6.92 -6.36 7.26
N TRP A 50 -8.10 -6.92 7.49
CA TRP A 50 -8.66 -8.04 6.78
C TRP A 50 -9.78 -7.52 5.88
N TYR A 51 -9.67 -7.80 4.59
CA TYR A 51 -10.70 -7.52 3.61
C TYR A 51 -11.15 -8.82 2.97
N ARG A 52 -12.45 -8.98 2.77
CA ARG A 52 -13.04 -10.05 1.99
C ARG A 52 -14.04 -9.48 0.99
N GLY A 53 -13.91 -9.88 -0.27
CA GLY A 53 -14.84 -9.48 -1.33
C GLY A 53 -15.17 -10.64 -2.27
N TYR A 54 -16.23 -10.48 -3.06
CA TYR A 54 -16.56 -11.37 -4.19
C TYR A 54 -16.37 -10.68 -5.55
N TYR A 55 -15.56 -11.28 -6.41
CA TYR A 55 -15.32 -10.82 -7.77
C TYR A 55 -15.44 -12.04 -8.69
N ASP A 56 -16.22 -11.92 -9.78
CA ASP A 56 -16.51 -13.02 -10.71
C ASP A 56 -16.93 -14.34 -10.01
N ASP A 57 -17.87 -14.25 -9.06
CA ASP A 57 -18.34 -15.36 -8.21
C ASP A 57 -17.27 -16.00 -7.28
N ASP A 58 -16.03 -15.51 -7.31
CA ASP A 58 -14.93 -16.00 -6.48
C ASP A 58 -14.71 -15.14 -5.24
N ALA A 59 -14.52 -15.79 -4.09
CA ALA A 59 -14.25 -15.11 -2.82
C ALA A 59 -12.76 -14.82 -2.67
N HIS A 60 -12.41 -13.54 -2.59
CA HIS A 60 -11.06 -13.06 -2.35
C HIS A 60 -10.89 -12.60 -0.90
N VAL A 61 -9.71 -12.85 -0.33
CA VAL A 61 -9.33 -12.38 1.00
C VAL A 61 -7.97 -11.73 0.92
N HIS A 62 -7.89 -10.48 1.34
CA HIS A 62 -6.67 -9.69 1.39
C HIS A 62 -6.33 -9.31 2.82
N HIS A 63 -5.04 -9.26 3.11
CA HIS A 63 -4.51 -8.84 4.40
C HIS A 63 -3.56 -7.68 4.17
N THR A 64 -3.77 -6.56 4.86
CA THR A 64 -2.92 -5.37 4.71
C THR A 64 -2.30 -5.04 6.06
N CYS A 65 -0.97 -4.97 6.16
CA CYS A 65 -0.31 -4.52 7.38
C CYS A 65 -0.60 -3.03 7.62
N MET A 66 -0.55 -2.57 8.87
CA MET A 66 -0.88 -1.17 9.20
C MET A 66 0.02 -0.15 8.50
N ASP A 67 1.24 -0.55 8.13
CA ASP A 67 2.15 0.29 7.35
C ASP A 67 1.62 0.50 5.92
N CYS A 68 1.34 -0.58 5.17
CA CYS A 68 0.79 -0.46 3.82
C CYS A 68 -0.61 0.18 3.81
N LEU A 69 -1.41 -0.05 4.87
CA LEU A 69 -2.69 0.61 5.05
C LEU A 69 -2.53 2.13 5.22
N SER A 70 -1.52 2.56 5.99
CA SER A 70 -1.20 3.98 6.17
C SER A 70 -0.77 4.64 4.85
N LEU A 71 0.04 3.95 4.05
CA LEU A 71 0.39 4.41 2.69
C LEU A 71 -0.87 4.60 1.85
N ARG A 72 -1.71 3.57 1.79
CA ARG A 72 -2.98 3.57 1.04
C ARG A 72 -3.86 4.77 1.39
N HIS A 73 -4.13 4.99 2.68
CA HIS A 73 -5.02 6.04 3.14
C HIS A 73 -4.51 7.46 2.89
N HIS A 74 -3.20 7.65 2.71
CA HIS A 74 -2.60 8.98 2.57
C HIS A 74 -2.18 9.34 1.16
N PHE A 75 -1.95 8.33 0.31
CA PHE A 75 -1.50 8.52 -1.06
C PHE A 75 -2.56 8.16 -2.10
N PHE A 76 -3.56 7.34 -1.79
CA PHE A 76 -4.45 6.79 -2.80
C PHE A 76 -5.90 7.26 -2.58
N GLU A 77 -6.51 7.83 -3.61
CA GLU A 77 -7.96 8.08 -3.65
C GLU A 77 -8.70 6.78 -4.00
N ASN A 78 -8.13 6.02 -4.94
CA ASN A 78 -8.57 4.69 -5.36
C ASN A 78 -7.35 3.78 -5.46
N TRP A 79 -7.54 2.48 -5.26
CA TRP A 79 -6.44 1.51 -5.20
C TRP A 79 -6.92 0.11 -5.60
N THR A 80 -5.97 -0.73 -5.98
CA THR A 80 -6.17 -2.14 -6.26
C THR A 80 -5.29 -2.96 -5.31
N PHE A 81 -5.81 -4.07 -4.79
CA PHE A 81 -5.02 -4.96 -3.94
C PHE A 81 -3.78 -5.46 -4.66
N ASP A 82 -2.70 -5.67 -3.89
CA ASP A 82 -1.42 -6.22 -4.34
C ASP A 82 -0.69 -5.32 -5.36
N ARG A 83 -1.10 -4.05 -5.48
CA ARG A 83 -0.61 -3.09 -6.47
C ARG A 83 -0.20 -1.75 -5.89
N ILE A 84 -0.39 -1.52 -4.59
CA ILE A 84 -0.18 -0.19 -3.98
C ILE A 84 1.26 0.28 -4.17
N TRP A 85 2.24 -0.59 -4.00
CA TRP A 85 3.65 -0.22 -4.22
C TRP A 85 3.98 -0.03 -5.69
N ASP A 86 3.46 -0.88 -6.58
CA ASP A 86 3.65 -0.75 -8.03
C ASP A 86 3.10 0.58 -8.54
N ASP A 87 1.86 0.90 -8.17
CA ASP A 87 1.17 2.14 -8.56
C ASP A 87 1.87 3.36 -7.94
N PHE A 88 2.36 3.23 -6.70
CA PHE A 88 3.17 4.26 -6.07
C PHE A 88 4.45 4.53 -6.87
N TYR A 89 5.22 3.50 -7.22
CA TYR A 89 6.45 3.65 -7.98
C TYR A 89 6.22 4.24 -9.35
N GLN A 90 5.19 3.78 -10.06
CA GLN A 90 4.84 4.33 -11.35
C GLN A 90 4.50 5.83 -11.25
N HIS A 91 3.72 6.22 -10.25
CA HIS A 91 3.41 7.62 -10.04
C HIS A 91 4.63 8.46 -9.63
N MET A 92 5.55 7.88 -8.84
CA MET A 92 6.79 8.56 -8.48
C MET A 92 7.71 8.80 -9.67
N ASP A 93 7.82 7.81 -10.56
CA ASP A 93 8.57 7.92 -11.81
C ASP A 93 8.02 9.05 -12.69
N ASP A 94 6.70 9.13 -12.85
CA ASP A 94 6.01 10.22 -13.56
C ASP A 94 6.21 11.60 -12.91
N CYS A 95 6.61 11.63 -11.63
CA CYS A 95 6.82 12.84 -10.84
C CYS A 95 8.29 13.18 -10.59
N ASP A 96 9.23 12.59 -11.33
CA ASP A 96 10.68 12.78 -11.14
C ASP A 96 11.10 12.51 -9.67
N TRP A 97 10.42 11.55 -9.02
CA TRP A 97 10.61 11.18 -7.61
C TRP A 97 10.46 12.33 -6.60
N GLN A 98 9.69 13.36 -6.96
CA GLN A 98 9.39 14.49 -6.08
C GLN A 98 8.17 14.21 -5.21
N VAL A 99 8.40 13.80 -3.95
CA VAL A 99 7.33 13.63 -2.96
C VAL A 99 7.22 14.88 -2.08
N PRO A 100 6.04 15.52 -1.98
CA PRO A 100 5.84 16.58 -1.00
C PRO A 100 6.07 16.07 0.43
N GLU A 101 6.85 16.81 1.22
CA GLU A 101 7.13 16.50 2.64
C GLU A 101 5.83 16.34 3.46
N SER A 102 4.80 17.10 3.08
CA SER A 102 3.47 17.02 3.67
C SER A 102 2.77 15.67 3.46
N CYS A 103 3.12 14.90 2.42
CA CYS A 103 2.64 13.53 2.24
C CYS A 103 3.48 12.55 3.10
N LEU A 104 4.82 12.69 3.09
CA LEU A 104 5.74 11.82 3.85
C LEU A 104 5.53 11.89 5.37
N SER A 105 5.09 13.04 5.89
CA SER A 105 4.83 13.22 7.32
C SER A 105 3.57 12.51 7.82
N LYS A 106 2.67 12.09 6.92
CA LYS A 106 1.40 11.43 7.28
C LYS A 106 1.52 9.91 7.37
N VAL A 107 2.50 9.31 6.69
CA VAL A 107 2.69 7.85 6.70
C VAL A 107 3.48 7.38 7.91
N SER A 108 3.44 6.07 8.17
CA SER A 108 4.24 5.44 9.22
C SER A 108 5.75 5.68 9.00
N THR A 109 6.52 5.62 10.09
CA THR A 109 7.99 5.79 10.02
C THR A 109 8.64 4.75 9.11
N LYS A 110 8.09 3.53 9.07
CA LYS A 110 8.60 2.45 8.23
C LYS A 110 8.34 2.73 6.76
N VAL A 111 7.11 3.09 6.40
CA VAL A 111 6.75 3.47 5.02
C VAL A 111 7.59 4.64 4.56
N ARG A 112 7.72 5.69 5.38
CA ARG A 112 8.56 6.84 5.05
C ARG A 112 10.00 6.43 4.77
N ALA A 113 10.60 5.57 5.60
CA ALA A 113 11.95 5.09 5.39
C ALA A 113 12.08 4.32 4.07
N GLN A 114 11.11 3.47 3.75
CA GLN A 114 11.09 2.74 2.48
C GLN A 114 10.96 3.68 1.28
N ILE A 115 10.09 4.69 1.34
CA ILE A 115 9.98 5.70 0.27
C ILE A 115 11.30 6.46 0.10
N CYS A 116 11.91 6.92 1.18
CA CYS A 116 13.21 7.61 1.13
C CYS A 116 14.30 6.74 0.50
N GLU A 117 14.38 5.45 0.87
CA GLU A 117 15.33 4.51 0.27
C GLU A 117 15.13 4.36 -1.24
N CYS A 118 13.87 4.42 -1.72
CA CYS A 118 13.59 4.33 -3.16
C CYS A 118 13.98 5.61 -3.90
N ILE A 119 13.72 6.78 -3.33
CA ILE A 119 14.15 8.07 -3.89
C ILE A 119 15.68 8.12 -3.99
N GLU A 120 16.39 7.70 -2.93
CA GLU A 120 17.85 7.68 -2.90
C GLU A 120 18.42 6.75 -3.97
N LYS A 121 17.83 5.56 -4.17
CA LYS A 121 18.25 4.62 -5.22
C LYS A 121 18.10 5.20 -6.62
N GLU A 122 17.02 5.91 -6.90
CA GLU A 122 16.84 6.47 -8.24
C GLU A 122 17.86 7.58 -8.54
N TRP A 123 18.10 8.47 -7.59
CA TRP A 123 19.10 9.53 -7.76
C TRP A 123 20.53 8.99 -7.96
N GLU A 124 20.85 7.85 -7.36
CA GLU A 124 22.13 7.16 -7.61
C GLU A 124 22.24 6.62 -9.04
N ILE A 125 21.13 6.23 -9.67
CA ILE A 125 21.09 5.74 -11.07
C ILE A 125 21.27 6.89 -12.05
N GLU A 126 20.59 8.02 -11.86
CA GLU A 126 20.70 9.18 -12.75
C GLU A 126 22.09 9.82 -12.77
N THR A 127 22.87 9.61 -11.70
CA THR A 127 24.21 10.19 -11.54
C THR A 127 25.35 9.26 -11.97
N ALA A 128 25.04 8.02 -12.39
CA ALA A 128 25.98 7.00 -12.85
C ALA A 128 26.15 6.98 -14.38
#